data_AF-A0A0E3EKV4-F1
#
_entry.id   AF-A0A0E3EKV4-F1
#
_cell.length_a   1.000
_cell.length_b   1.000
_cell.length_c   1.000
_cell.angle_alpha   90.00
_cell.angle_beta   90.00
_cell.angle_gamma   90.00
#
_symmetry.space_group_name_H-M   'P 1'
#
loop_
_entity.id
_entity.type
_entity.pdbx_description
1 polymer ?
#
loop_
_entity_poly.entity_id
_entity_poly.type
_entity_poly.pdbx_seq_one_letter_code
_entity_poly.pdbx_strand_id
1 'polypeptide(L)' 'YYGMVPSDPSYEDMLEVVCVKGLRPTVSNRWNSDECLRAMLKLMSECWAHNPASRLTILRVKKTLAKMVESQDIKI' A
#
# COMPACT_ATOMS: atom_id res chain seq x y z
N TYR A 1 3.55 -10.03 -0.13
CA TYR A 1 4.92 -10.57 -0.01
C TYR A 1 5.12 -11.78 -0.91
N TYR A 2 4.51 -11.78 -2.10
CA TYR A 2 4.56 -12.90 -3.02
C TYR A 2 6.00 -13.18 -3.44
N GLY A 3 6.42 -14.44 -3.39
CA GLY A 3 7.80 -14.85 -3.69
C GLY A 3 8.84 -14.48 -2.62
N MET A 4 8.44 -13.85 -1.50
CA MET A 4 9.35 -13.51 -0.40
C MET A 4 9.20 -14.44 0.81
N VAL A 5 8.07 -15.13 0.93
CA VAL A 5 7.74 -16.06 2.03
C VAL A 5 6.98 -17.27 1.46
N PRO A 6 6.94 -18.41 2.19
CA PRO A 6 6.09 -19.56 1.84
C PRO A 6 4.60 -19.21 1.82
N SER A 7 3.76 -20.10 1.27
CA SER A 7 2.30 -19.93 1.26
C SER A 7 1.68 -19.89 2.66
N ASP A 8 2.26 -20.62 3.62
CA ASP A 8 1.88 -20.62 5.03
C ASP A 8 3.10 -20.21 5.88
N PRO A 9 3.38 -18.89 6.00
CA PRO A 9 4.59 -18.40 6.63
C PRO A 9 4.53 -18.47 8.16
N SER A 10 5.65 -18.79 8.78
CA SER A 10 5.80 -18.71 10.23
C SER A 10 5.89 -17.25 10.70
N TYR A 11 5.85 -17.06 12.02
CA TYR A 11 6.14 -15.76 12.63
C TYR A 11 7.54 -15.24 12.24
N GLU A 12 8.54 -16.11 12.25
CA GLU A 12 9.94 -15.76 11.96
C GLU A 12 10.10 -15.30 10.51
N ASP A 13 9.44 -15.97 9.56
CA ASP A 13 9.44 -15.57 8.15
C ASP A 13 8.91 -14.13 7.96
N MET A 14 7.79 -13.81 8.61
CA MET A 14 7.17 -12.50 8.52
C MET A 14 7.95 -11.42 9.28
N LEU A 15 8.51 -11.75 10.45
CA LEU A 15 9.37 -10.85 11.21
C LEU A 15 10.58 -10.42 10.38
N GLU A 16 11.26 -11.39 9.77
CA GLU A 16 12.45 -11.17 8.96
C GLU A 16 12.15 -10.28 7.75
N VAL A 17 11.08 -10.56 7.01
CA VAL A 17 10.74 -9.81 5.79
C VAL A 17 10.22 -8.41 6.11
N VAL A 18 9.31 -8.28 7.09
CA VAL A 18 8.56 -7.03 7.31
C VAL A 18 9.25 -6.08 8.28
N CYS A 19 9.82 -6.62 9.36
CA CYS A 19 10.37 -5.83 10.46
C CYS A 19 11.88 -5.66 10.34
N VAL A 20 12.62 -6.74 10.07
CA VAL A 20 14.09 -6.71 9.98
C VAL A 20 14.53 -6.11 8.65
N LYS A 21 14.10 -6.69 7.52
CA LYS A 21 14.44 -6.19 6.18
C LYS A 21 13.63 -4.97 5.75
N GLY A 22 12.54 -4.65 6.46
CA GLY A 22 11.69 -3.50 6.15
C GLY A 22 10.99 -3.58 4.79
N LEU A 23 10.89 -4.78 4.20
CA LEU A 23 10.33 -4.95 2.87
C LEU A 23 8.83 -4.68 2.88
N ARG A 24 8.32 -4.22 1.73
CA ARG A 24 6.90 -4.06 1.45
C ARG A 24 6.59 -4.69 0.10
N PRO A 25 5.33 -5.07 -0.17
CA PRO A 25 4.94 -5.59 -1.47
C PRO A 25 5.40 -4.68 -2.61
N THR A 26 6.16 -5.23 -3.55
CA THR A 26 6.59 -4.51 -4.75
C THR A 26 5.41 -4.32 -5.69
N VAL A 27 5.24 -3.11 -6.21
CA VAL A 27 4.22 -2.78 -7.21
C VAL A 27 4.92 -2.52 -8.54
N SER A 28 4.32 -3.00 -9.64
CA SER A 28 4.90 -2.87 -10.97
C SER A 28 5.07 -1.40 -11.38
N ASN A 29 6.23 -1.04 -11.94
CA ASN A 29 6.55 0.32 -12.39
C ASN A 29 5.53 0.89 -13.38
N ARG A 30 4.83 0.03 -14.14
CA ARG A 30 3.70 0.42 -15.02
C ARG A 30 2.61 1.25 -14.33
N TRP A 31 2.44 1.12 -13.01
CA TRP A 31 1.47 1.90 -12.25
C TRP A 31 1.80 3.39 -12.25
N ASN A 32 3.06 3.77 -12.47
CA ASN A 32 3.44 5.19 -12.54
C ASN A 32 2.90 5.90 -13.79
N SER A 33 2.54 5.13 -14.83
CA SER A 33 2.01 5.65 -16.10
C SER A 33 0.54 6.06 -16.00
N ASP A 34 -0.18 5.61 -14.96
CA ASP A 34 -1.58 5.96 -14.72
C ASP A 34 -1.71 6.77 -13.43
N GLU A 35 -2.46 7.86 -13.47
CA GLU A 35 -2.57 8.76 -12.33
C GLU A 35 -3.32 8.15 -11.15
N CYS A 36 -4.39 7.39 -11.43
CA CYS A 36 -5.18 6.73 -10.40
C CYS A 36 -4.35 5.64 -9.69
N LEU A 37 -3.65 4.82 -10.46
CA LEU A 37 -2.75 3.78 -9.92
C LEU A 37 -1.56 4.38 -9.16
N ARG A 38 -1.00 5.50 -9.62
CA ARG A 38 0.05 6.23 -8.89
C ARG A 38 -0.46 6.80 -7.56
N ALA A 39 -1.68 7.33 -7.54
CA ALA A 39 -2.31 7.80 -6.31
C ALA A 39 -2.59 6.63 -5.34
N MET A 40 -3.05 5.49 -5.86
CA MET A 40 -3.23 4.27 -5.07
C MET A 40 -1.90 3.76 -4.48
N LEU A 41 -0.83 3.75 -5.29
CA LEU A 41 0.51 3.37 -4.83
C LEU A 41 0.98 4.25 -3.67
N LYS A 42 0.78 5.57 -3.78
CA LYS A 42 1.10 6.51 -2.70
C LYS A 42 0.28 6.22 -1.44
N LEU A 43 -1.03 6.03 -1.59
CA LEU A 43 -1.93 5.71 -0.47
C LEU A 43 -1.49 4.43 0.27
N MET A 44 -1.20 3.36 -0.47
CA MET A 44 -0.68 2.10 0.10
C MET A 44 0.64 2.33 0.84
N SER A 45 1.55 3.12 0.25
CA SER A 45 2.86 3.40 0.84
C SER A 45 2.77 4.10 2.21
N GLU A 46 1.83 5.02 2.36
CA GLU A 46 1.59 5.76 3.60
C GLU A 46 0.90 4.87 4.66
N CYS A 47 0.07 3.91 4.25
CA CYS A 47 -0.62 2.98 5.16
C CYS A 47 0.32 1.98 5.85
N TRP A 48 1.37 1.53 5.17
CA TRP A 48 2.32 0.54 5.72
C TRP A 48 3.66 1.15 6.18
N ALA A 49 3.68 2.45 6.45
CA ALA A 49 4.86 3.16 6.94
C ALA A 49 5.48 2.45 8.15
N HIS A 50 6.82 2.47 8.23
CA HIS A 50 7.56 1.84 9.33
C HIS A 50 7.13 2.44 10.67
N ASN A 51 7.15 3.77 10.79
CA ASN A 51 6.65 4.48 11.96
C ASN A 51 5.11 4.40 12.01
N PRO A 52 4.51 3.77 13.05
CA PRO A 52 3.06 3.69 13.20
C PRO A 52 2.37 5.05 13.27
N ALA A 53 2.98 6.06 13.88
CA ALA A 53 2.41 7.40 14.03
C ALA A 53 2.30 8.16 12.69
N SER A 54 3.06 7.74 11.67
CA SER A 54 3.01 8.31 10.33
C SER A 54 1.93 7.68 9.44
N ARG A 55 1.29 6.59 9.89
CA ARG A 55 0.29 5.88 9.10
C ARG A 55 -1.00 6.67 9.01
N LEU A 56 -1.69 6.55 7.89
CA LEU A 56 -2.97 7.21 7.68
C LEU A 56 -4.04 6.65 8.63
N THR A 57 -4.89 7.54 9.13
CA THR A 57 -6.12 7.14 9.81
C THR A 57 -7.14 6.62 8.80
N ILE A 58 -8.08 5.78 9.27
CA ILE A 58 -9.13 5.24 8.41
C ILE A 58 -9.98 6.35 7.75
N LEU A 59 -10.23 7.45 8.47
CA LEU A 59 -10.95 8.59 7.92
C LEU A 59 -10.17 9.27 6.78
N ARG A 60 -8.84 9.38 6.92
CA ARG A 60 -7.98 9.93 5.87
C ARG A 60 -7.98 9.03 4.63
N VAL A 61 -7.87 7.72 4.80
CA VAL A 61 -7.96 6.75 3.70
C VAL A 61 -9.30 6.89 2.96
N LYS A 62 -10.42 6.91 3.69
CA LYS A 62 -11.77 7.08 3.10
C LYS A 62 -11.88 8.37 2.28
N LYS A 63 -11.45 9.50 2.84
CA LYS A 63 -11.51 10.80 2.14
C LYS A 63 -10.64 10.82 0.87
N THR A 64 -9.44 10.23 0.93
CA THR A 64 -8.57 10.14 -0.24
C THR A 64 -9.19 9.30 -1.35
N LEU A 65 -9.77 8.13 -1.01
CA LEU A 65 -10.44 7.28 -1.99
C LEU A 65 -11.67 7.97 -2.61
N ALA A 66 -12.49 8.65 -1.82
CA ALA A 66 -13.64 9.40 -2.32
C ALA A 66 -13.20 10.47 -3.35
N LYS A 67 -12.16 11.24 -3.02
CA LYS A 67 -11.58 12.24 -3.93
C LYS A 67 -11.03 11.60 -5.22
N MET A 68 -10.41 10.41 -5.13
CA MET A 68 -9.93 9.70 -6.32
C MET A 68 -11.08 9.30 -7.25
N VAL A 69 -12.22 8.85 -6.71
CA VAL A 69 -13.42 8.52 -7.50
C VAL A 69 -14.00 9.76 -8.17
N GLU A 70 -14.14 10.87 -7.44
CA GLU A 70 -14.60 12.16 -8.00
C GLU A 70 -13.71 12.62 -9.16
N SER A 71 -12.39 12.41 -9.05
CA SER A 71 -11.41 12.83 -10.06
C SER A 71 -11.46 11.98 -11.34
N GLN A 72 -12.09 10.82 -11.31
CA GLN A 72 -12.20 9.91 -12.46
C GLN A 72 -13.48 10.11 -13.27
N ASP A 73 -14.35 11.05 -12.87
CA ASP A 73 -15.68 11.31 -13.49
C ASP A 73 -16.50 10.01 -13.68
N ILE A 74 -16.30 9.05 -12.77
CA ILE A 74 -17.04 7.80 -12.74
C ILE A 74 -18.44 8.14 -12.23
N LYS A 75 -19.38 8.32 -13.16
CA LYS A 75 -20.80 8.38 -12.84
C LYS A 75 -21.19 7.05 -12.20
N ILE A 76 -21.52 7.10 -10.90
CA ILE A 76 -22.20 6.01 -10.20
C ILE A 76 -23.66 5.99 -10.65
#